data_AF-A0A9D4ITP5-F1
#
_entry.id   AF-A0A9D4ITP5-F1
#
_cell.length_a   1.000
_cell.length_b   1.000
_cell.length_c   1.000
_cell.angle_alpha   90.00
_cell.angle_beta   90.00
_cell.angle_gamma   90.00
#
_symmetry.space_group_name_H-M   'P 1'
#
loop_
_entity.id
_entity.type
_entity.pdbx_description
1 polymer ?
#
loop_
_entity_poly.entity_id
_entity_poly.type
_entity_poly.pdbx_seq_one_letter_code
_entity_poly.pdbx_strand_id
1 'polypeptide(L)'
;MSNDRINHALDRVRNMRKSERVVGLWEIGLDHSVSDKQWPRQNYLVRAMLHMISDRHVAVVRCRGAPGDSGVEAYLLLLHLLSPISRTQRFHVHCFTGDTYVLTKWLEAFPYTCFSFNRNVQGFSPD
;
A
#
# COMPACT_ATOMS: atom_id res chain seq x y z
N MET A 1 -17.53 -11.84 -4.85
CA MET A 1 -16.55 -12.94 -4.68
C MET A 1 -16.72 -13.49 -3.28
N SER A 2 -16.80 -14.82 -3.11
CA SER A 2 -16.92 -15.41 -1.76
C SER A 2 -15.61 -15.25 -0.98
N ASN A 3 -15.71 -15.19 0.36
CA ASN A 3 -14.55 -15.10 1.27
C ASN A 3 -13.60 -16.31 1.09
N ASP A 4 -14.11 -17.47 0.68
CA ASP A 4 -13.30 -18.68 0.46
C ASP A 4 -12.29 -18.50 -0.67
N ARG A 5 -12.69 -17.84 -1.76
CA ARG A 5 -11.77 -17.56 -2.88
C ARG A 5 -10.65 -16.61 -2.47
N ILE A 6 -10.95 -15.65 -1.58
CA ILE A 6 -9.96 -14.71 -1.05
C ILE A 6 -8.98 -15.45 -0.14
N ASN A 7 -9.48 -16.25 0.79
CA ASN A 7 -8.65 -17.02 1.72
C ASN A 7 -7.70 -17.98 0.98
N HIS A 8 -8.22 -18.71 -0.01
CA HIS A 8 -7.39 -19.60 -0.83
C HIS A 8 -6.30 -18.84 -1.61
N ALA A 9 -6.60 -17.64 -2.12
CA ALA A 9 -5.59 -16.80 -2.77
C ALA A 9 -4.52 -16.32 -1.77
N LEU A 10 -4.92 -15.90 -0.57
CA LEU A 10 -4.01 -15.48 0.49
C LEU A 10 -3.06 -16.61 0.91
N ASP A 11 -3.54 -17.85 1.00
CA ASP A 11 -2.69 -19.00 1.32
C ASP A 11 -1.63 -19.28 0.25
N ARG A 12 -2.00 -19.12 -1.03
CA ARG A 12 -1.02 -19.20 -2.12
C ARG A 12 0.05 -18.11 -2.02
N VAL A 13 -0.34 -16.88 -1.69
CA VAL A 13 0.61 -15.77 -1.46
C VAL A 13 1.55 -16.08 -0.29
N ARG A 14 1.01 -16.59 0.83
CA ARG A 14 1.82 -17.01 1.99
C ARG A 14 2.87 -18.05 1.63
N ASN A 15 2.52 -19.01 0.76
CA ASN A 15 3.45 -20.04 0.32
C ASN A 15 4.50 -19.50 -0.64
N MET A 16 4.13 -18.64 -1.60
CA MET A 16 5.09 -18.01 -2.52
C MET A 16 6.16 -17.20 -1.78
N ARG A 17 5.76 -16.46 -0.73
CA ARG A 17 6.67 -15.68 0.12
C ARG A 17 7.80 -16.50 0.75
N LYS A 18 7.64 -17.81 0.91
CA LYS A 18 8.70 -18.66 1.48
C LYS A 18 9.92 -18.78 0.56
N SER A 19 9.74 -18.57 -0.75
CA SER A 19 10.83 -18.64 -1.73
C SER A 19 11.84 -17.50 -1.54
N GLU A 20 13.13 -17.82 -1.58
CA GLU A 20 14.24 -16.85 -1.54
C GLU A 20 14.29 -15.94 -2.76
N ARG A 21 13.66 -16.36 -3.87
CA ARG A 21 13.57 -15.54 -5.09
C ARG A 21 12.49 -14.47 -5.00
N VAL A 22 11.57 -14.58 -4.04
CA VAL A 22 10.55 -13.56 -3.79
C VAL A 22 11.13 -12.56 -2.80
N VAL A 23 11.46 -11.37 -3.31
CA VAL A 23 12.13 -10.30 -2.55
C VAL A 23 11.17 -9.16 -2.16
N GLY A 24 9.96 -9.18 -2.69
CA GLY A 24 8.93 -8.18 -2.42
C GLY A 24 7.53 -8.75 -2.52
N LEU A 25 6.58 -8.06 -1.88
CA LEU A 25 5.15 -8.36 -1.96
C LEU A 25 4.47 -7.16 -2.66
N TRP A 26 3.83 -7.42 -3.80
CA TRP A 26 3.15 -6.41 -4.64
C TRP A 26 1.78 -6.95 -5.11
N GLU A 27 0.68 -6.18 -5.15
CA GLU A 27 0.46 -4.79 -4.69
C GLU A 27 -0.54 -4.74 -3.53
N ILE A 28 -0.14 -4.11 -2.42
CA ILE A 28 -1.01 -3.86 -1.26
C ILE A 28 -1.40 -2.39 -1.30
N GLY A 29 -2.68 -2.06 -1.21
CA GLY A 29 -3.05 -0.67 -1.40
C GLY A 29 -4.52 -0.34 -1.34
N LEU A 30 -4.79 0.95 -1.51
CA LEU A 30 -6.12 1.52 -1.65
C LEU A 30 -6.22 2.20 -3.02
N ASP A 31 -7.29 1.92 -3.74
CA ASP A 31 -7.66 2.58 -4.98
C ASP A 31 -9.06 3.14 -4.80
N HIS A 32 -9.15 4.42 -4.45
CA HIS A 32 -10.39 5.16 -4.31
C HIS A 32 -10.89 5.73 -5.65
N SER A 33 -10.20 5.47 -6.77
CA SER A 33 -10.68 5.86 -8.10
C SER A 33 -11.83 4.99 -8.62
N VAL A 34 -12.11 3.87 -7.95
CA VAL A 34 -13.27 2.99 -8.20
C VAL A 34 -14.42 3.32 -7.24
N SER A 35 -15.59 2.71 -7.48
CA SER A 35 -16.76 2.87 -6.59
C SER A 35 -16.42 2.61 -5.12
N ASP A 36 -16.86 3.53 -4.28
CA ASP A 36 -16.89 3.50 -2.80
C ASP A 36 -17.37 2.17 -2.19
N LYS A 37 -18.30 1.48 -2.84
CA LYS A 37 -18.77 0.14 -2.44
C LYS A 37 -17.64 -0.90 -2.37
N GLN A 38 -16.50 -0.65 -3.03
CA GLN A 38 -15.34 -1.53 -3.00
C GLN A 38 -14.35 -1.20 -1.88
N TRP A 39 -14.37 0.01 -1.32
CA TRP A 39 -13.37 0.46 -0.35
C TRP A 39 -13.35 -0.38 0.94
N PRO A 40 -14.49 -0.77 1.54
CA PRO A 40 -14.49 -1.65 2.71
C PRO A 40 -13.77 -2.98 2.45
N ARG A 41 -13.90 -3.50 1.22
CA ARG A 41 -13.24 -4.74 0.81
C ARG A 41 -11.74 -4.55 0.62
N GLN A 42 -11.30 -3.41 0.10
CA GLN A 42 -9.88 -3.07 0.00
C GLN A 42 -9.25 -2.99 1.40
N ASN A 43 -9.91 -2.30 2.34
CA ASN A 43 -9.47 -2.21 3.74
C ASN A 43 -9.33 -3.59 4.40
N TYR A 44 -10.31 -4.47 4.18
CA TYR A 44 -10.25 -5.86 4.66
C TYR A 44 -9.05 -6.62 4.09
N LEU A 45 -8.80 -6.51 2.77
CA LEU A 45 -7.67 -7.18 2.12
C LEU A 45 -6.33 -6.64 2.62
N VAL A 46 -6.17 -5.33 2.77
CA VAL A 46 -4.97 -4.72 3.37
C VAL A 46 -4.71 -5.32 4.75
N ARG A 47 -5.72 -5.35 5.63
CA ARG A 47 -5.61 -5.93 6.98
C ARG A 47 -5.22 -7.40 6.95
N ALA A 48 -5.83 -8.20 6.07
CA ALA A 48 -5.52 -9.62 5.93
C ALA A 48 -4.07 -9.87 5.45
N MET A 49 -3.52 -8.93 4.68
CA MET A 49 -2.15 -9.01 4.17
C MET A 49 -1.08 -8.52 5.15
N LEU A 50 -1.44 -7.78 6.22
CA LEU A 50 -0.47 -7.27 7.20
C LEU A 50 0.40 -8.37 7.81
N HIS A 51 -0.20 -9.51 8.18
CA HIS A 51 0.53 -10.65 8.74
C HIS A 51 1.52 -11.30 7.76
N MET A 52 1.44 -10.96 6.47
CA MET A 52 2.37 -11.43 5.45
C MET A 52 3.57 -10.50 5.25
N ILE A 53 3.50 -9.26 5.76
CA ILE A 53 4.61 -8.31 5.68
C ILE A 53 5.69 -8.73 6.68
N SER A 54 6.95 -8.69 6.23
CA SER A 54 8.12 -8.94 7.09
C SER A 54 9.33 -8.19 6.54
N ASP A 55 10.25 -7.83 7.43
CA ASP A 55 11.46 -7.05 7.11
C ASP A 55 12.36 -7.68 6.04
N ARG A 56 12.22 -8.99 5.79
CA ARG A 56 12.87 -9.70 4.68
C ARG A 56 12.45 -9.16 3.31
N HIS A 57 11.19 -8.75 3.17
CA HIS A 57 10.62 -8.33 1.89
C HIS A 57 10.44 -6.82 1.87
N VAL A 58 10.61 -6.21 0.69
CA VAL A 58 10.09 -4.86 0.46
C VAL A 58 8.58 -4.95 0.23
N ALA A 59 7.80 -4.21 1.01
CA ALA A 59 6.36 -4.12 0.82
C ALA A 59 6.08 -3.02 -0.21
N VAL A 60 5.62 -3.41 -1.40
CA VAL A 60 5.29 -2.45 -2.46
C VAL A 60 3.83 -2.07 -2.32
N VAL A 61 3.60 -0.79 -2.06
CA VAL A 61 2.28 -0.23 -1.79
C VAL A 61 1.86 0.72 -2.88
N ARG A 62 0.57 0.78 -3.14
CA ARG A 62 -0.02 1.79 -4.01
C ARG A 62 -1.21 2.43 -3.37
N CYS A 63 -1.31 3.72 -3.63
CA CYS A 63 -2.46 4.48 -3.24
C CYS A 63 -2.95 5.29 -4.42
N ARG A 64 -4.25 5.37 -4.59
CA ARG A 64 -4.89 6.23 -5.56
C ARG A 64 -6.12 6.86 -4.93
N GLY A 65 -6.19 8.20 -5.00
CA GLY A 65 -7.33 8.98 -4.54
C GLY A 65 -8.57 8.83 -5.40
N ALA A 66 -9.67 9.45 -4.96
CA ALA A 66 -10.86 9.58 -5.77
C ALA A 66 -10.60 10.51 -6.96
N PRO A 67 -11.33 10.38 -8.09
CA PRO A 67 -11.11 11.22 -9.25
C PRO A 67 -11.34 12.70 -8.90
N GLY A 68 -10.33 13.54 -9.12
CA GLY A 68 -10.38 14.97 -8.82
C GLY A 68 -9.97 15.36 -7.39
N ASP A 69 -9.55 14.41 -6.55
CA ASP A 69 -8.92 14.70 -5.25
C ASP A 69 -7.38 14.58 -5.31
N SER A 70 -6.70 15.03 -4.25
CA SER A 70 -5.24 14.94 -4.09
C SER A 70 -4.73 13.55 -3.65
N GLY A 71 -5.64 12.63 -3.35
CA GLY A 71 -5.39 11.29 -2.82
C GLY A 71 -4.92 11.23 -1.38
N VAL A 72 -4.78 12.38 -0.70
CA VAL A 72 -4.25 12.48 0.66
C VAL A 72 -5.00 11.58 1.63
N GLU A 73 -6.33 11.55 1.58
CA GLU A 73 -7.15 10.69 2.44
C GLU A 73 -6.78 9.21 2.29
N ALA A 74 -6.68 8.72 1.06
CA ALA A 74 -6.34 7.34 0.79
C ALA A 74 -4.92 7.01 1.31
N TYR A 75 -3.95 7.91 1.13
CA TYR A 75 -2.59 7.72 1.64
C TYR A 75 -2.54 7.67 3.17
N LEU A 76 -3.26 8.56 3.86
CA LEU A 76 -3.30 8.60 5.32
C LEU A 76 -4.08 7.40 5.89
N LEU A 77 -5.16 6.98 5.23
CA LEU A 77 -5.90 5.79 5.60
C LEU A 77 -5.01 4.55 5.46
N LEU A 78 -4.30 4.39 4.36
CA LEU A 78 -3.35 3.28 4.17
C LEU A 78 -2.25 3.31 5.25
N LEU A 79 -1.70 4.49 5.54
CA LEU A 79 -0.70 4.66 6.60
C LEU A 79 -1.25 4.23 7.97
N HIS A 80 -2.49 4.60 8.29
CA HIS A 80 -3.18 4.17 9.50
C HIS A 80 -3.38 2.64 9.54
N LEU A 81 -3.79 2.03 8.43
CA LEU A 81 -3.95 0.57 8.33
C LEU A 81 -2.62 -0.16 8.53
N LEU A 82 -1.49 0.45 8.12
CA LEU A 82 -0.14 -0.08 8.28
C LEU A 82 0.47 0.20 9.66
N SER A 83 -0.17 0.98 10.54
CA SER A 83 0.36 1.35 11.86
C SER A 83 0.83 0.19 12.76
N PRO A 84 0.31 -1.05 12.67
CA PRO A 84 0.83 -2.18 13.45
C PRO A 84 2.18 -2.73 12.93
N ILE A 85 2.64 -2.31 11.75
CA ILE A 85 3.87 -2.80 11.14
C ILE A 85 5.10 -2.10 11.74
N SER A 86 6.24 -2.81 11.81
CA SER A 86 7.49 -2.24 12.31
C SER A 86 7.91 -1.00 11.54
N ARG A 87 8.40 0.03 12.26
CA ARG A 87 8.98 1.25 11.67
C ARG A 87 10.19 0.95 10.77
N THR A 88 10.87 -0.17 10.98
CA THR A 88 12.02 -0.62 10.17
C THR A 88 11.63 -1.27 8.86
N GLN A 89 10.34 -1.58 8.66
CA GLN A 89 9.85 -2.17 7.43
C GLN A 89 10.15 -1.24 6.25
N ARG A 90 10.72 -1.82 5.18
CA ARG A 90 10.97 -1.12 3.92
C ARG A 90 9.70 -1.10 3.09
N PHE A 91 9.16 0.09 2.86
CA PHE A 91 8.04 0.30 1.96
C PHE A 91 8.52 0.91 0.66
N HIS A 92 7.88 0.52 -0.44
CA HIS A 92 8.04 1.18 -1.73
C HIS A 92 6.66 1.68 -2.17
N VAL A 93 6.45 3.00 -2.09
CA VAL A 93 5.24 3.65 -2.58
C VAL A 93 5.35 3.78 -4.11
N HIS A 94 4.63 2.90 -4.79
CA HIS A 94 4.59 2.82 -6.24
C HIS A 94 3.72 3.93 -6.84
N CYS A 95 4.20 4.58 -7.91
CA CYS A 95 3.44 5.58 -8.66
C CYS A 95 2.93 6.72 -7.76
N PHE A 96 3.83 7.30 -6.96
CA PHE A 96 3.49 8.37 -6.03
C PHE A 96 3.01 9.62 -6.77
N THR A 97 1.85 10.10 -6.35
CA THR A 97 1.19 11.33 -6.85
C THR A 97 0.60 12.15 -5.71
N GLY A 98 1.04 11.92 -4.46
CA GLY A 98 0.62 12.72 -3.32
C GLY A 98 1.40 14.03 -3.22
N ASP A 99 1.22 14.74 -2.12
CA ASP A 99 1.94 15.97 -1.80
C ASP A 99 3.11 15.73 -0.82
N THR A 100 3.86 16.78 -0.53
CA THR A 100 4.94 16.82 0.47
C THR A 100 4.44 16.50 1.88
N TYR A 101 3.20 16.86 2.22
CA TYR A 101 2.58 16.51 3.49
C TYR A 101 2.47 15.00 3.65
N VAL A 102 1.91 14.30 2.67
CA VAL A 102 1.84 12.83 2.64
C VAL A 102 3.24 12.23 2.71
N LEU A 103 4.19 12.72 1.90
CA LEU A 103 5.57 12.23 1.91
C LEU A 103 6.17 12.33 3.32
N THR A 104 6.00 13.47 3.98
CA THR A 104 6.52 13.72 5.34
C THR A 104 5.90 12.73 6.33
N LYS A 105 4.58 12.56 6.32
CA LYS A 105 3.87 11.64 7.21
C LYS A 105 4.33 10.19 7.05
N TRP A 106 4.58 9.78 5.81
CA TRP A 106 5.08 8.43 5.51
C TRP A 106 6.53 8.23 5.99
N LEU A 107 7.42 9.22 5.80
CA LEU A 107 8.80 9.14 6.29
C LEU A 107 8.90 9.20 7.82
N GLU A 108 8.03 9.97 8.48
CA GLU A 108 7.91 9.99 9.95
C GLU A 108 7.49 8.61 10.50
N ALA A 109 6.58 7.92 9.83
CA ALA A 109 6.09 6.61 10.23
C ALA A 109 7.07 5.47 9.88
N PHE A 110 7.62 5.50 8.67
CA PHE A 110 8.48 4.47 8.08
C PHE A 110 9.68 5.13 7.38
N PRO A 111 10.79 5.39 8.10
CA PRO A 111 11.94 6.15 7.58
C PRO A 111 12.64 5.54 6.37
N TYR A 112 12.49 4.23 6.14
CA TYR A 112 13.08 3.51 5.01
C TYR A 112 12.12 3.39 3.81
N THR A 113 11.15 4.30 3.70
CA THR A 113 10.20 4.34 2.58
C THR A 113 10.83 4.95 1.34
N CYS A 114 10.71 4.26 0.20
CA CYS A 114 11.06 4.78 -1.12
C CYS A 114 9.79 5.19 -1.87
N PHE A 115 9.82 6.34 -2.54
CA PHE A 115 8.73 6.81 -3.41
C PHE A 115 9.20 6.73 -4.86
N SER A 116 8.37 6.14 -5.72
CA SER A 116 8.66 6.11 -7.16
C SER A 116 7.69 6.95 -7.95
N PHE A 117 8.23 7.64 -8.95
CA PHE A 117 7.48 8.49 -9.86
C PHE A 117 7.50 7.87 -11.25
N ASN A 118 6.40 8.00 -11.98
CA ASN A 118 6.31 7.60 -13.38
C ASN A 118 5.72 8.76 -14.21
N ARG A 119 5.12 8.47 -15.36
CA ARG A 119 4.50 9.50 -16.22
C ARG A 119 3.42 10.33 -15.51
N ASN A 120 2.85 9.85 -14.41
CA ASN A 120 1.86 10.55 -13.60
C ASN A 120 2.48 11.55 -12.60
N VAL A 121 3.78 11.85 -12.68
CA VAL A 121 4.47 12.81 -11.80
C VAL A 121 3.81 14.19 -11.77
N GLN A 122 3.05 14.56 -12.81
CA GLN A 122 2.27 15.80 -12.83
C GLN A 122 1.24 15.90 -11.69
N GLY A 123 0.85 14.77 -11.08
CA GLY A 123 -0.01 14.75 -9.91
C GLY A 123 0.72 15.08 -8.59
N PHE A 124 2.06 15.08 -8.58
CA PHE A 124 2.83 15.47 -7.39
C PHE A 124 2.76 16.98 -7.17
N SER A 125 2.31 17.40 -5.99
CA SER A 125 2.22 18.81 -5.60
C SER A 125 3.31 19.13 -4.55
N PRO A 126 4.28 20.01 -4.86
CA PRO A 126 5.41 20.32 -3.97
C PRO A 126 5.10 21.27 -2.79
N ASP A 127 3.84 21.41 -2.38
CA ASP A 127 3.23 22.59 -1.71
C ASP A 127 3.04 23.81 -2.64
#